data_AF-A0A4Q4T1Z6-F1
#
_entry.id   AF-A0A4Q4T1Z6-F1
#
_cell.length_a   1.000
_cell.length_b   1.000
_cell.length_c   1.000
_cell.angle_alpha   90.00
_cell.angle_beta   90.00
_cell.angle_gamma   90.00
#
_symmetry.space_group_name_H-M   'P 1'
#
loop_
_entity.id
_entity.type
_entity.pdbx_description
1 polymer ?
#
loop_
_entity_poly.entity_id
_entity_poly.type
_entity_poly.pdbx_seq_one_letter_code
_entity_poly.pdbx_strand_id
1 'polypeptide(L)'
;MDPSNLKPYQQALFRDWFPVAIGDPGMLMGMFLCACRNLYIRTGLREYYWGTLQYKGGCLRYLAGSIATAPRMTQDRVKSIMWDATICTMLQLASDDLASGDSAAWKSHVDAVAHMVKLNGGLENVRGMNGFLRRMIEVLASKDRLKARNIASTGDNTAKLYTLDDLFGKCLFG
;
A
#
# COMPACT_ATOMS: atom_id res chain seq x y z
N MET A 1 6.90 12.58 8.76
CA MET A 1 7.01 11.67 9.93
C MET A 1 8.49 11.46 10.22
N ASP A 2 8.88 11.36 11.49
CA ASP A 2 10.20 10.84 11.87
C ASP A 2 10.26 9.33 11.54
N PRO A 3 11.15 8.89 10.64
CA PRO A 3 11.31 7.49 10.26
C PRO A 3 11.70 6.54 11.41
N SER A 4 12.09 7.06 12.58
CA SER A 4 12.38 6.28 13.79
C SER A 4 11.22 5.36 14.23
N ASN A 5 9.96 5.72 13.93
CA ASN A 5 8.76 4.98 14.32
C ASN A 5 8.50 3.68 13.52
N LEU A 6 9.31 3.38 12.51
CA LEU A 6 9.21 2.17 11.69
C LEU A 6 10.30 1.13 11.99
N LYS A 7 11.35 1.51 12.74
CA LYS A 7 12.40 0.59 13.20
C LYS A 7 11.85 -0.68 13.86
N PRO A 8 10.81 -0.62 14.73
CA PRO A 8 10.24 -1.84 15.33
C PRO A 8 9.65 -2.83 14.31
N TYR A 9 9.34 -2.36 13.09
CA TYR A 9 8.72 -3.17 12.04
C TYR A 9 9.69 -3.59 10.94
N GLN A 10 10.96 -3.18 10.97
CA GLN A 10 11.96 -3.63 9.97
C GLN A 10 12.05 -5.16 9.96
N GLN A 11 12.08 -5.78 11.15
CA GLN A 11 12.13 -7.24 11.24
C GLN A 11 10.85 -7.89 10.71
N ALA A 12 9.68 -7.33 11.00
CA ALA A 12 8.41 -7.83 10.46
C ALA A 12 8.33 -7.68 8.93
N LEU A 13 8.94 -6.64 8.39
CA LEU A 13 9.01 -6.38 6.96
C LEU A 13 9.82 -7.46 6.23
N PHE A 14 11.00 -7.81 6.75
CA PHE A 14 11.84 -8.84 6.12
C PHE A 14 11.39 -10.27 6.43
N ARG A 15 10.88 -10.53 7.64
CA ARG A 15 10.52 -11.88 8.08
C ARG A 15 9.12 -12.29 7.69
N ASP A 16 8.17 -11.37 7.66
CA ASP A 16 6.76 -11.68 7.47
C ASP A 16 6.21 -11.06 6.17
N TRP A 17 6.47 -9.78 5.92
CA TRP A 17 5.93 -9.10 4.73
C TRP A 17 6.60 -9.58 3.45
N PHE A 18 7.93 -9.62 3.40
CA PHE A 18 8.67 -9.91 2.16
C PHE A 18 8.44 -11.34 1.62
N PRO A 19 8.46 -12.41 2.44
CA PRO A 19 8.15 -13.75 1.95
C PRO A 19 6.71 -13.86 1.43
N VAL A 20 5.75 -13.21 2.10
CA VAL A 20 4.36 -13.14 1.63
C VAL A 20 4.26 -12.36 0.33
N ALA A 21 5.01 -11.25 0.20
CA ALA A 21 5.01 -10.43 -0.99
C ALA A 21 5.55 -11.16 -2.22
N ILE A 22 6.52 -12.07 -2.05
CA ILE A 22 7.01 -12.93 -3.13
C ILE A 22 6.00 -14.03 -3.48
N GLY A 23 5.33 -14.60 -2.48
CA GLY A 23 4.39 -15.70 -2.65
C GLY A 23 3.01 -15.28 -3.17
N ASP A 24 2.58 -14.04 -2.90
CA ASP A 24 1.31 -13.50 -3.37
C ASP A 24 1.51 -12.72 -4.69
N PRO A 25 0.86 -13.13 -5.80
CA PRO A 25 1.02 -12.48 -7.09
C PRO A 25 0.64 -10.99 -7.10
N GLY A 26 -0.39 -10.59 -6.33
CA GLY A 26 -0.82 -9.19 -6.27
C GLY A 26 0.23 -8.31 -5.61
N MET A 27 0.74 -8.75 -4.46
CA MET A 27 1.82 -8.06 -3.74
C MET A 27 3.13 -8.02 -4.53
N LEU A 28 3.46 -9.09 -5.27
CA LEU A 28 4.63 -9.15 -6.13
C LEU A 28 4.55 -8.12 -7.27
N MET A 29 3.40 -7.99 -7.92
CA MET A 29 3.18 -6.95 -8.92
C MET A 29 3.37 -5.56 -8.30
N GLY A 30 2.88 -5.33 -7.07
CA GLY A 30 3.06 -4.06 -6.38
C GLY A 30 4.52 -3.75 -6.01
N MET A 31 5.33 -4.78 -5.71
CA MET A 31 6.78 -4.60 -5.53
C MET A 31 7.46 -4.16 -6.84
N PHE A 32 7.15 -4.81 -7.96
CA PHE A 32 7.72 -4.42 -9.24
C PHE A 32 7.22 -3.05 -9.72
N LEU A 33 5.95 -2.72 -9.46
CA LEU A 33 5.39 -1.39 -9.69
C LEU A 33 6.23 -0.32 -8.98
N CYS A 34 6.44 -0.50 -7.68
CA CYS A 34 7.27 0.37 -6.86
C CYS A 34 8.70 0.48 -7.41
N ALA A 35 9.34 -0.65 -7.70
CA ALA A 35 10.71 -0.69 -8.21
C ALA A 35 10.85 0.04 -9.56
N CYS A 36 9.98 -0.25 -10.52
CA CYS A 36 9.96 0.40 -11.82
C CYS A 36 9.74 1.91 -11.71
N ARG A 37 8.79 2.35 -10.87
CA ARG A 37 8.58 3.79 -10.65
C ARG A 37 9.84 4.46 -10.11
N ASN A 38 10.47 3.89 -9.09
CA ASN A 38 11.69 4.44 -8.49
C ASN A 38 12.84 4.50 -9.50
N LEU A 39 13.01 3.45 -10.30
CA LEU A 39 14.01 3.42 -11.35
C LEU A 39 13.72 4.46 -12.44
N TYR A 40 12.46 4.63 -12.85
CA TYR A 40 12.07 5.67 -13.79
C TYR A 40 12.39 7.07 -13.25
N ILE A 41 12.03 7.38 -12.00
CA ILE A 41 12.33 8.67 -11.36
C ILE A 41 13.85 8.95 -11.37
N ARG A 42 14.68 7.93 -11.14
CA ARG A 42 16.14 8.09 -11.06
C ARG A 42 16.84 8.13 -12.42
N THR A 43 16.32 7.43 -13.42
CA THR A 43 17.03 7.19 -14.68
C THR A 43 16.38 7.89 -15.88
N GLY A 44 15.10 8.22 -15.81
CA GLY A 44 14.31 8.75 -16.93
C GLY A 44 14.02 7.73 -18.04
N LEU A 45 14.44 6.47 -17.88
CA LEU A 45 14.34 5.43 -18.90
C LEU A 45 12.90 4.93 -19.09
N ARG A 46 12.39 4.99 -20.33
CA ARG A 46 10.98 4.74 -20.66
C ARG A 46 10.53 3.30 -20.42
N GLU A 47 11.44 2.34 -20.50
CA GLU A 47 11.18 0.94 -20.18
C GLU A 47 10.65 0.75 -18.75
N TYR A 48 11.14 1.55 -17.79
CA TYR A 48 10.66 1.50 -16.42
C TYR A 48 9.29 2.14 -16.27
N TYR A 49 8.98 3.19 -17.05
CA TYR A 49 7.63 3.75 -17.09
C TYR A 49 6.62 2.75 -17.66
N TRP A 50 6.98 2.01 -18.70
CA TRP A 50 6.16 0.92 -19.23
C TRP A 50 6.00 -0.23 -18.23
N GLY A 51 7.07 -0.57 -17.51
CA GLY A 51 7.00 -1.51 -16.39
C GLY A 51 5.99 -1.07 -15.34
N THR A 52 6.02 0.20 -14.90
CA THR A 52 5.04 0.77 -13.96
C THR A 52 3.61 0.55 -14.44
N LEU A 53 3.29 0.88 -15.69
CA LEU A 53 1.94 0.71 -16.22
C LEU A 53 1.51 -0.77 -16.28
N GLN A 54 2.42 -1.65 -16.72
CA GLN A 54 2.18 -3.09 -16.80
C GLN A 54 1.90 -3.68 -15.41
N TYR A 55 2.74 -3.39 -14.43
CA TYR A 55 2.61 -3.92 -13.08
C TYR A 55 1.40 -3.34 -12.35
N LYS A 56 1.04 -2.07 -12.60
CA LYS A 56 -0.21 -1.48 -12.11
C LYS A 56 -1.44 -2.22 -12.64
N GLY A 57 -1.47 -2.52 -13.93
CA GLY A 57 -2.52 -3.35 -14.53
C GLY A 57 -2.57 -4.77 -13.93
N GLY A 58 -1.41 -5.34 -13.62
CA GLY A 58 -1.27 -6.61 -12.89
C GLY A 58 -1.92 -6.55 -11.50
N CYS A 59 -1.55 -5.55 -10.69
CA CYS A 59 -2.14 -5.34 -9.36
C CYS A 59 -3.66 -5.27 -9.43
N LEU A 60 -4.22 -4.46 -10.34
CA LEU A 60 -5.67 -4.31 -10.50
C LEU A 60 -6.35 -5.62 -10.88
N ARG A 61 -5.74 -6.42 -11.77
CA ARG A 61 -6.29 -7.72 -12.19
C ARG A 61 -6.33 -8.71 -11.03
N TYR A 62 -5.24 -8.84 -10.27
CA TYR A 62 -5.20 -9.74 -9.12
C TYR A 62 -6.13 -9.28 -8.01
N LEU A 63 -6.19 -7.97 -7.75
CA LEU A 63 -7.10 -7.37 -6.79
C LEU A 63 -8.56 -7.66 -7.12
N ALA A 64 -8.97 -7.48 -8.39
CA ALA A 64 -10.30 -7.82 -8.85
C ALA A 64 -10.61 -9.32 -8.65
N GLY A 65 -9.65 -10.19 -8.95
CA GLY A 65 -9.77 -11.64 -8.70
C GLY A 65 -9.96 -11.97 -7.22
N SER A 66 -9.12 -11.41 -6.34
CA SER A 66 -9.20 -11.63 -4.88
C SER A 66 -10.49 -11.10 -4.27
N ILE A 67 -11.02 -9.97 -4.77
CA ILE A 67 -12.31 -9.43 -4.33
C ILE A 67 -13.46 -10.33 -4.82
N ALA A 68 -13.41 -10.82 -6.07
CA ALA A 68 -14.45 -11.67 -6.64
C ALA A 68 -14.54 -13.04 -5.93
N THR A 69 -13.41 -13.56 -5.47
CA THR A 69 -13.34 -14.82 -4.72
C THR A 69 -13.39 -14.63 -3.21
N ALA A 70 -13.51 -13.39 -2.73
CA ALA A 70 -13.56 -13.07 -1.31
C ALA A 70 -14.71 -13.86 -0.65
N PRO A 71 -14.40 -14.78 0.28
CA PRO A 71 -15.43 -15.59 0.90
C PRO A 71 -16.40 -14.71 1.69
N ARG A 72 -17.70 -15.01 1.61
CA ARG A 72 -18.66 -14.56 2.63
C ARG A 72 -18.09 -14.98 3.99
N MET A 73 -17.99 -14.04 4.92
CA MET A 73 -17.30 -14.20 6.21
C MET A 73 -17.63 -15.54 6.87
N THR A 74 -16.64 -16.41 6.96
CA THR A 74 -16.54 -17.41 8.03
C THR A 74 -15.22 -17.14 8.72
N GLN A 75 -15.19 -17.21 10.06
CA GLN A 75 -14.01 -16.98 10.91
C GLN A 75 -12.92 -18.05 10.67
N ASP A 76 -12.38 -18.11 9.46
CA ASP A 76 -11.35 -19.05 9.09
C ASP A 76 -10.03 -18.29 8.91
N ARG A 77 -8.98 -18.79 9.57
CA ARG A 77 -7.70 -18.09 9.70
C ARG A 77 -7.01 -17.90 8.34
N VAL A 78 -7.19 -18.86 7.44
CA VAL A 78 -6.67 -18.81 6.06
C VAL A 78 -7.33 -17.67 5.26
N LYS A 79 -8.63 -17.43 5.49
CA LYS A 79 -9.39 -16.35 4.83
C LYS A 79 -8.92 -14.96 5.28
N SER A 80 -8.46 -14.83 6.53
CA SER A 80 -7.88 -13.58 7.06
C SER A 80 -6.55 -13.19 6.41
N ILE A 81 -5.66 -14.16 6.13
CA ILE A 81 -4.35 -13.90 5.51
C ILE A 81 -4.52 -13.42 4.05
N MET A 82 -5.43 -14.05 3.30
CA MET A 82 -5.74 -13.64 1.93
C MET A 82 -6.29 -12.20 1.87
N TRP A 83 -7.07 -11.82 2.88
CA TRP A 83 -7.58 -10.45 3.00
C TRP A 83 -6.48 -9.45 3.31
N ASP A 84 -5.53 -9.79 4.18
CA ASP A 84 -4.39 -8.95 4.51
C ASP A 84 -3.49 -8.70 3.27
N ALA A 85 -3.25 -9.73 2.45
CA ALA A 85 -2.53 -9.57 1.19
C ALA A 85 -3.27 -8.65 0.21
N THR A 86 -4.58 -8.84 0.07
CA THR A 86 -5.47 -8.00 -0.78
C THR A 86 -5.44 -6.54 -0.34
N ILE A 87 -5.57 -6.28 0.96
CA ILE A 87 -5.44 -4.93 1.53
C ILE A 87 -4.06 -4.37 1.21
N CYS A 88 -2.99 -5.16 1.39
CA CYS A 88 -1.63 -4.70 1.12
C CYS A 88 -1.42 -4.31 -0.35
N THR A 89 -1.91 -5.11 -1.31
CA THR A 89 -1.87 -4.77 -2.74
C THR A 89 -2.61 -3.46 -3.02
N MET A 90 -3.77 -3.25 -2.39
CA MET A 90 -4.52 -2.00 -2.55
C MET A 90 -3.78 -0.80 -1.94
N LEU A 91 -3.07 -0.98 -0.81
CA LEU A 91 -2.22 0.08 -0.25
C LEU A 91 -1.04 0.42 -1.17
N GLN A 92 -0.42 -0.57 -1.82
CA GLN A 92 0.64 -0.35 -2.81
C GLN A 92 0.14 0.48 -3.99
N LEU A 93 -1.05 0.17 -4.52
CA LEU A 93 -1.71 0.95 -5.58
C LEU A 93 -2.01 2.38 -5.14
N ALA A 94 -2.58 2.55 -3.93
CA ALA A 94 -2.82 3.87 -3.38
C ALA A 94 -1.50 4.66 -3.34
N SER A 95 -0.41 4.09 -2.82
CA SER A 95 0.87 4.79 -2.84
C SER A 95 1.39 5.12 -4.24
N ASP A 96 1.06 4.32 -5.26
CA ASP A 96 1.35 4.64 -6.66
C ASP A 96 0.60 5.89 -7.13
N ASP A 97 -0.70 5.95 -6.89
CA ASP A 97 -1.52 7.10 -7.24
C ASP A 97 -1.08 8.36 -6.52
N LEU A 98 -0.69 8.22 -5.25
CA LEU A 98 -0.17 9.34 -4.48
C LEU A 98 1.13 9.91 -5.07
N ALA A 99 2.04 9.03 -5.50
CA ALA A 99 3.32 9.45 -6.08
C ALA A 99 3.18 10.01 -7.50
N SER A 100 2.23 9.48 -8.28
CA SER A 100 1.93 9.96 -9.63
C SER A 100 1.08 11.24 -9.64
N GLY A 101 0.53 11.63 -8.48
CA GLY A 101 -0.30 12.83 -8.33
C GLY A 101 -1.79 12.59 -8.62
N ASP A 102 -2.22 11.35 -8.87
CA ASP A 102 -3.63 11.00 -9.06
C ASP A 102 -4.37 10.98 -7.72
N SER A 103 -4.83 12.15 -7.31
CA SER A 103 -5.55 12.32 -6.05
C SER A 103 -6.88 11.60 -5.98
N ALA A 104 -7.54 11.38 -7.12
CA ALA A 104 -8.86 10.75 -7.18
C ALA A 104 -8.73 9.23 -7.03
N ALA A 105 -7.80 8.61 -7.76
CA ALA A 105 -7.51 7.18 -7.65
C ALA A 105 -6.96 6.84 -6.25
N TRP A 106 -6.06 7.67 -5.72
CA TRP A 106 -5.60 7.58 -4.33
C TRP A 106 -6.76 7.49 -3.34
N LYS A 107 -7.69 8.44 -3.40
CA LYS A 107 -8.83 8.51 -2.48
C LYS A 107 -9.71 7.27 -2.63
N SER A 108 -10.00 6.88 -3.86
CA SER A 108 -10.79 5.68 -4.15
C SER A 108 -10.16 4.41 -3.55
N HIS A 109 -8.85 4.26 -3.60
CA HIS A 109 -8.16 3.10 -3.00
C HIS A 109 -8.15 3.16 -1.47
N VAL A 110 -7.97 4.34 -0.87
CA VAL A 110 -8.05 4.49 0.60
C VAL A 110 -9.46 4.19 1.11
N ASP A 111 -10.50 4.68 0.42
CA ASP A 111 -11.90 4.41 0.78
C ASP A 111 -12.22 2.91 0.65
N ALA A 112 -11.71 2.27 -0.41
CA ALA A 112 -11.85 0.82 -0.59
C ALA A 112 -11.13 0.02 0.52
N VAL A 113 -9.94 0.45 0.95
CA VAL A 113 -9.24 -0.15 2.11
C VAL A 113 -10.06 -0.01 3.39
N ALA A 114 -10.63 1.18 3.65
CA ALA A 114 -11.50 1.38 4.80
C ALA A 114 -12.72 0.46 4.78
N HIS A 115 -13.34 0.29 3.59
CA HIS A 115 -14.44 -0.65 3.41
C HIS A 115 -13.98 -2.10 3.65
N MET A 116 -12.81 -2.49 3.15
CA MET A 116 -12.26 -3.82 3.36
C MET A 116 -11.98 -4.11 4.83
N VAL A 117 -11.45 -3.14 5.57
CA VAL A 117 -11.23 -3.25 7.03
C VAL A 117 -12.55 -3.41 7.78
N LYS A 118 -13.57 -2.65 7.41
CA LYS A 118 -14.92 -2.77 7.99
C LYS A 118 -15.51 -4.16 7.70
N LEU A 119 -15.36 -4.66 6.48
CA LEU A 119 -15.76 -6.01 6.10
C LEU A 119 -14.93 -7.09 6.82
N ASN A 120 -13.72 -6.80 7.30
CA ASN A 120 -12.95 -7.70 8.16
C ASN A 120 -13.40 -7.66 9.64
N GLY A 121 -14.50 -6.96 9.93
CA GLY A 121 -15.01 -6.79 11.28
C GLY A 121 -14.24 -5.76 12.12
N GLY A 122 -13.38 -4.94 11.50
CA GLY A 122 -12.64 -3.88 12.19
C GLY A 122 -11.12 -3.95 11.98
N LEU A 123 -10.45 -2.85 12.35
CA LEU A 123 -9.00 -2.71 12.21
C LEU A 123 -8.24 -3.70 13.12
N GLU A 124 -8.85 -4.06 14.25
CA GLU A 124 -8.40 -5.04 15.24
C GLU A 124 -8.21 -6.46 14.68
N ASN A 125 -8.89 -6.78 13.58
CA ASN A 125 -8.81 -8.07 12.90
C ASN A 125 -7.78 -8.07 11.76
N VAL A 126 -7.26 -6.91 11.36
CA VAL A 126 -6.10 -6.82 10.47
C VAL A 126 -4.87 -7.17 11.30
N ARG A 127 -4.40 -8.41 11.18
CA ARG A 127 -3.25 -8.96 11.92
C ARG A 127 -2.02 -9.16 11.05
N GLY A 128 -2.17 -9.02 9.74
CA GLY A 128 -1.14 -9.27 8.74
C GLY A 128 0.23 -8.70 9.13
N MET A 129 1.24 -9.56 8.98
CA MET A 129 2.66 -9.20 9.09
C MET A 129 2.99 -8.60 10.46
N ASN A 130 2.54 -9.29 11.52
CA ASN A 130 2.74 -8.89 12.92
C ASN A 130 2.26 -7.45 13.23
N GLY A 131 1.11 -7.07 12.67
CA GLY A 131 0.51 -5.74 12.88
C GLY A 131 1.13 -4.63 12.02
N PHE A 132 2.13 -4.92 11.19
CA PHE A 132 2.70 -3.95 10.26
C PHE A 132 1.63 -3.41 9.30
N LEU A 133 0.77 -4.27 8.76
CA LEU A 133 -0.28 -3.85 7.83
C LEU A 133 -1.26 -2.88 8.47
N ARG A 134 -1.70 -3.17 9.69
CA ARG A 134 -2.53 -2.23 10.48
C ARG A 134 -1.87 -0.87 10.58
N ARG A 135 -0.58 -0.85 10.91
CA ARG A 135 0.16 0.39 11.06
C ARG A 135 0.22 1.18 9.76
N MET A 136 0.37 0.52 8.62
CA MET A 136 0.32 1.18 7.31
C MET A 136 -1.04 1.82 7.05
N ILE A 137 -2.15 1.14 7.36
CA ILE A 137 -3.51 1.67 7.19
C ILE A 137 -3.72 2.93 8.03
N GLU A 138 -3.32 2.91 9.30
CA GLU A 138 -3.40 4.07 10.20
C GLU A 138 -2.64 5.28 9.65
N VAL A 139 -1.42 5.05 9.13
CA VAL A 139 -0.59 6.09 8.54
C VAL A 139 -1.26 6.68 7.30
N LEU A 140 -1.82 5.87 6.41
CA LEU A 140 -2.42 6.35 5.17
C LEU A 140 -3.74 7.10 5.44
N ALA A 141 -4.56 6.63 6.38
CA ALA A 141 -5.76 7.34 6.84
C ALA A 141 -5.44 8.71 7.46
N SER A 142 -4.32 8.82 8.19
CA SER A 142 -3.87 10.12 8.74
C SER A 142 -3.45 11.11 7.65
N LYS A 143 -2.87 10.61 6.54
CA LYS A 143 -2.46 11.45 5.39
C LYS A 143 -3.66 11.94 4.58
N ASP A 144 -4.69 11.12 4.42
CA ASP A 144 -5.93 11.55 3.77
C ASP A 144 -6.55 12.75 4.51
N ARG A 145 -6.57 12.72 5.84
CA ARG A 145 -7.00 13.84 6.69
C ARG A 145 -6.13 15.09 6.53
N LEU A 146 -4.81 14.93 6.40
CA LEU A 146 -3.90 16.05 6.15
C LEU A 146 -4.09 16.65 4.75
N LYS A 147 -4.30 15.82 3.74
CA LYS A 147 -4.58 16.27 2.36
C LYS A 147 -5.91 17.02 2.28
N ALA A 148 -6.97 16.50 2.91
CA ALA A 148 -8.25 17.20 3.01
C ALA A 148 -8.12 18.57 3.69
N ARG A 149 -7.29 18.69 4.73
CA ARG A 149 -6.99 19.96 5.41
C ARG A 149 -6.17 20.92 4.54
N ASN A 150 -5.17 20.43 3.80
CA ASN A 150 -4.34 21.25 2.92
C ASN A 150 -5.10 21.72 1.66
N ILE A 151 -6.04 20.92 1.14
CA ILE A 151 -6.95 21.36 0.06
C ILE A 151 -7.87 22.48 0.56
N ALA A 152 -8.30 22.44 1.83
CA ALA A 152 -9.07 23.51 2.45
C ALA A 152 -8.23 24.75 2.85
N SER A 153 -6.89 24.62 2.87
CA SER A 153 -5.95 25.65 3.29
C SER A 153 -4.92 25.89 2.18
N THR A 154 -5.35 26.50 1.08
CA THR A 154 -4.43 27.02 0.05
C THR A 154 -3.40 27.96 0.68
N GLY A 155 -2.10 27.70 0.47
CA GLY A 155 -1.07 28.72 0.66
C GLY A 155 0.38 28.30 0.89
N ASP A 156 0.72 27.05 1.21
CA ASP A 156 2.14 26.71 1.46
C ASP A 156 2.50 25.26 1.04
N ASN A 157 3.29 25.15 -0.04
CA ASN A 157 3.61 23.91 -0.74
C ASN A 157 4.93 23.27 -0.24
N THR A 158 5.05 22.99 1.06
CA THR A 158 6.23 22.27 1.59
C THR A 158 5.88 21.12 2.54
N ALA A 159 4.67 20.58 2.49
CA ALA A 159 4.38 19.30 3.11
C ALA A 159 4.99 18.16 2.26
N LYS A 160 6.22 17.72 2.57
CA LYS A 160 6.81 16.49 2.02
C LYS A 160 5.86 15.31 2.26
N LEU A 161 5.13 14.93 1.21
CA LEU A 161 4.25 13.77 1.23
C LEU A 161 5.11 12.52 1.08
N TYR A 162 5.34 11.82 2.18
CA TYR A 162 6.06 10.55 2.15
C TYR A 162 5.18 9.49 1.47
N THR A 163 5.71 8.76 0.51
CA THR A 163 5.07 7.60 -0.15
C THR A 163 5.27 6.32 0.68
N LEU A 164 4.62 5.20 0.32
CA LEU A 164 5.03 3.91 0.87
C LEU A 164 6.48 3.59 0.51
N ASP A 165 7.01 4.11 -0.59
CA ASP A 165 8.41 3.92 -0.98
C ASP A 165 9.38 4.61 -0.04
N ASP A 166 8.97 5.76 0.54
CA ASP A 166 9.75 6.38 1.60
C ASP A 166 9.73 5.55 2.90
N LEU A 167 8.64 4.80 3.10
CA LEU A 167 8.46 3.86 4.21
C LEU A 167 9.34 2.61 3.99
N PHE A 168 9.19 1.96 2.82
CA PHE A 168 9.93 0.77 2.42
C PHE A 168 11.41 1.08 2.23
N GLY A 169 11.77 2.17 1.56
CA GLY A 169 13.15 2.57 1.31
C GLY A 169 13.95 2.82 2.58
N LYS A 170 13.34 3.42 3.62
CA LYS A 170 14.00 3.61 4.92
C LYS A 170 13.99 2.36 5.79
N CYS A 171 13.03 1.45 5.62
CA CYS A 171 13.06 0.15 6.30
C CYS A 171 14.05 -0.83 5.67
N LEU A 172 14.22 -0.79 4.34
CA LEU A 172 15.03 -1.73 3.56
C LEU A 172 16.50 -1.31 3.45
N PHE A 173 16.80 0.00 3.48
CA PHE A 173 18.15 0.54 3.22
C PHE A 173 18.61 1.58 4.27
N GLY A 174 17.91 1.70 5.40
CA GLY A 174 18.19 2.69 6.46
C GLY A 174 18.63 2.07 7.78
#